data_AF-A7HE17-F1
#
_entry.id   AF-A7HE17-F1
#
_cell.length_a   1.000
_cell.length_b   1.000
_cell.length_c   1.000
_cell.angle_alpha   90.00
_cell.angle_beta   90.00
_cell.angle_gamma   90.00
#
_symmetry.space_group_name_H-M   'P 1'
#
loop_
_entity.id
_entity.type
_entity.pdbx_description
1 polymer ?
#
loop_
_entity_poly.entity_id
_entity_poly.type
_entity_poly.pdbx_seq_one_letter_code
_entity_poly.pdbx_strand_id
1 'polypeptide(L)'
;MPNQRFALLALAAGAITLAACDEARTIDAPETSSAASCSICHGFPPPAPHPQSQSCSTCHPATVDAENRIIPGGPHANGVIDVTFGHPDGYVASHSGDAIADIQSCAVCHGSGYDGGIAQVSCNACHQAALQIQSWQSNCTFCHGTRDPAFTFDDLAKAAPPQGVRQGTATTDPQVGAHQKHLGNGSVLSNGFQCQTCHPLNGGLAHLDGNVPVEFGALPLASAEGVTPTFTKATQTCAVYCHGSTLEGGTAPQPVWTASLACNSCHGLPPDSGPEALPTAHRLHAVDFGVGCGACHAGYDAASVNKATHVNGTREVVFAGVTINGWDCGTCHALR
;
A
#
# COMPACT_ATOMS: atom_id res chain seq x y z
N MET A 1 47.44 -77.83 23.99
CA MET A 1 48.82 -77.76 24.53
C MET A 1 49.77 -78.35 23.49
N PRO A 2 51.02 -77.86 23.28
CA PRO A 2 51.74 -76.86 24.07
C PRO A 2 52.54 -75.78 23.29
N ASN A 3 52.85 -74.70 24.04
CA ASN A 3 54.10 -73.92 24.14
C ASN A 3 54.68 -73.17 22.93
N GLN A 4 54.58 -71.83 22.91
CA GLN A 4 55.42 -70.83 23.60
C GLN A 4 56.85 -70.72 23.06
N ARG A 5 57.19 -69.58 22.44
CA ARG A 5 58.39 -68.78 22.74
C ARG A 5 58.16 -67.30 22.47
N PHE A 6 58.20 -66.52 23.56
CA PHE A 6 58.32 -65.07 23.61
C PHE A 6 59.66 -64.62 22.99
N ALA A 7 59.63 -63.58 22.17
CA ALA A 7 60.76 -62.70 21.94
C ALA A 7 60.33 -61.27 22.31
N LEU A 8 60.92 -60.76 23.39
CA LEU A 8 60.82 -59.37 23.80
C LEU A 8 61.37 -58.48 22.68
N LEU A 9 60.53 -57.62 22.10
CA LEU A 9 61.01 -56.36 21.53
C LEU A 9 60.70 -55.24 22.52
N ALA A 10 61.75 -54.51 22.88
CA ALA A 10 61.74 -53.43 23.85
C ALA A 10 60.72 -52.35 23.47
N LEU A 11 59.90 -51.96 24.45
CA LEU A 11 59.10 -50.75 24.41
C LEU A 11 60.02 -49.53 24.31
N ALA A 12 60.02 -48.87 23.15
CA ALA A 12 60.27 -47.45 23.11
C ALA A 12 58.98 -46.75 23.55
N ALA A 13 58.88 -46.44 24.84
CA ALA A 13 57.84 -45.60 25.39
C ALA A 13 58.03 -44.16 24.89
N GLY A 14 57.59 -43.90 23.67
CA GLY A 14 57.24 -42.55 23.25
C GLY A 14 55.92 -42.21 23.95
N ALA A 15 56.01 -41.49 25.06
CA ALA A 15 54.85 -40.86 25.66
C ALA A 15 54.28 -39.86 24.65
N ILE A 16 53.34 -40.30 23.81
CA ILE A 16 52.40 -39.39 23.16
C ILE A 16 51.49 -38.95 24.29
N THR A 17 51.86 -37.85 24.93
CA THR A 17 51.01 -37.15 25.87
C THR A 17 49.69 -36.83 25.18
N LEU A 18 48.62 -37.51 25.62
CA LEU A 18 47.24 -37.03 25.50
C LEU A 18 47.14 -35.74 26.32
N ALA A 19 47.69 -34.65 25.80
CA ALA A 19 47.63 -33.32 26.37
C ALA A 19 47.33 -32.35 25.21
N ALA A 20 46.10 -32.43 24.70
CA ALA A 20 45.62 -31.45 23.72
C ALA A 20 44.08 -31.35 23.62
N CYS A 21 43.30 -32.05 24.47
CA CYS A 21 41.83 -31.96 24.42
C CYS A 21 41.20 -31.22 25.59
N ASP A 22 41.95 -30.88 26.65
CA ASP A 22 41.42 -30.19 27.85
C ASP A 22 41.87 -28.72 27.96
N GLU A 23 42.62 -28.21 26.99
CA GLU A 23 43.04 -26.81 26.97
C GLU A 23 42.36 -26.11 25.81
N ALA A 24 41.39 -25.24 26.13
CA ALA A 24 40.85 -24.30 25.16
C ALA A 24 42.01 -23.49 24.57
N ARG A 25 42.21 -23.55 23.25
CA ARG A 25 43.24 -22.74 22.58
C ARG A 25 43.04 -21.28 22.97
N THR A 26 44.12 -20.59 23.32
CA THR A 26 44.09 -19.14 23.46
C THR A 26 43.69 -18.53 22.12
N ILE A 27 42.66 -17.68 22.12
CA ILE A 27 42.23 -16.96 20.93
C ILE A 27 43.25 -15.87 20.66
N ASP A 28 44.15 -16.12 19.72
CA ASP A 28 45.10 -15.14 19.21
C ASP A 28 44.34 -14.14 18.33
N ALA A 29 43.95 -13.02 18.96
CA ALA A 29 43.19 -11.89 18.41
C ALA A 29 41.67 -12.09 18.29
N PRO A 30 40.85 -11.04 18.51
CA PRO A 30 39.41 -11.12 18.31
C PRO A 30 39.12 -11.41 16.84
N GLU A 31 38.71 -12.65 16.55
CA GLU A 31 38.16 -13.09 15.28
C GLU A 31 36.91 -12.26 15.00
N THR A 32 37.07 -11.17 14.26
CA THR A 32 35.96 -10.43 13.66
C THR A 32 35.44 -11.24 12.47
N SER A 33 34.74 -12.35 12.73
CA SER A 33 34.18 -13.16 11.65
C SER A 33 32.72 -12.81 11.42
N SER A 34 32.48 -12.14 10.29
CA SER A 34 31.24 -12.25 9.52
C SER A 34 31.15 -13.68 8.94
N ALA A 35 29.96 -14.04 8.45
CA ALA A 35 29.46 -15.31 7.85
C ALA A 35 30.43 -16.40 7.29
N ALA A 36 31.71 -16.13 7.04
CA ALA A 36 32.72 -17.08 6.60
C ALA A 36 33.11 -18.16 7.64
N SER A 37 32.78 -18.00 8.93
CA SER A 37 33.18 -18.93 9.99
C SER A 37 32.29 -20.19 10.12
N CYS A 38 31.00 -20.13 9.77
CA CYS A 38 30.07 -21.25 9.94
C CYS A 38 30.28 -22.35 8.89
N SER A 39 30.53 -21.96 7.64
CA SER A 39 30.78 -22.83 6.49
C SER A 39 32.01 -23.73 6.63
N ILE A 40 32.87 -23.45 7.62
CA ILE A 40 34.07 -24.23 7.88
C ILE A 40 33.75 -25.62 8.46
N CYS A 41 32.60 -25.76 9.12
CA CYS A 41 32.16 -27.01 9.73
C CYS A 41 30.92 -27.59 9.05
N HIS A 42 29.90 -26.76 8.74
CA HIS A 42 28.63 -27.18 8.14
C HIS A 42 28.07 -26.13 7.18
N GLY A 43 27.07 -26.48 6.36
CA GLY A 43 26.44 -25.52 5.44
C GLY A 43 25.84 -24.31 6.17
N PHE A 44 25.98 -23.13 5.58
CA PHE A 44 25.41 -21.88 6.07
C PHE A 44 24.64 -21.15 4.96
N PRO A 45 23.29 -21.16 4.98
CA PRO A 45 22.40 -21.87 5.92
C PRO A 45 22.53 -23.40 5.84
N PRO A 46 22.06 -24.16 6.86
CA PRO A 46 22.04 -25.61 6.78
C PRO A 46 21.27 -26.11 5.54
N PRO A 47 21.60 -27.30 5.01
CA PRO A 47 20.90 -27.85 3.85
C PRO A 47 19.40 -28.06 4.11
N ALA A 48 18.63 -28.13 3.04
CA ALA A 48 17.21 -28.49 3.08
C ALA A 48 17.00 -29.75 3.97
N PRO A 49 15.96 -29.78 4.83
CA PRO A 49 14.75 -28.96 4.78
C PRO A 49 14.83 -27.58 5.49
N HIS A 50 16.00 -27.13 5.96
CA HIS A 50 16.12 -25.81 6.59
C HIS A 50 15.75 -24.67 5.61
N PRO A 51 15.00 -23.64 6.09
CA PRO A 51 14.82 -22.42 5.34
C PRO A 51 16.18 -21.81 5.01
N GLN A 52 16.38 -21.41 3.75
CA GLN A 52 17.61 -20.74 3.31
C GLN A 52 17.59 -19.26 3.72
N SER A 53 17.56 -19.01 5.03
CA SER A 53 17.53 -17.68 5.66
C SER A 53 18.80 -17.42 6.48
N GLN A 54 19.19 -16.16 6.59
CA GLN A 54 20.31 -15.71 7.44
C GLN A 54 19.83 -15.13 8.79
N SER A 55 18.53 -15.09 9.06
CA SER A 55 17.97 -14.61 10.34
C SER A 55 17.89 -15.76 11.35
N CYS A 56 19.04 -16.30 11.74
CA CYS A 56 19.12 -17.54 12.50
C CYS A 56 18.58 -17.39 13.93
N SER A 57 18.85 -16.26 14.59
CA SER A 57 18.40 -15.98 15.97
C SER A 57 16.89 -15.86 16.12
N THR A 58 16.17 -15.66 15.02
CA THR A 58 14.70 -15.70 15.02
C THR A 58 14.17 -17.09 15.34
N CYS A 59 14.86 -18.15 14.90
CA CYS A 59 14.47 -19.54 15.16
C CYS A 59 15.29 -20.15 16.30
N HIS A 60 16.55 -19.77 16.41
CA HIS A 60 17.52 -20.32 17.36
C HIS A 60 18.05 -19.27 18.36
N PRO A 61 17.19 -18.52 19.09
CA PRO A 61 17.64 -17.40 19.94
C PRO A 61 18.49 -17.82 21.14
N ALA A 62 18.42 -19.09 21.54
CA ALA A 62 19.30 -19.65 22.56
C ALA A 62 20.68 -20.01 22.00
N THR A 63 20.78 -20.25 20.68
CA THR A 63 21.98 -20.75 20.00
C THR A 63 22.80 -19.63 19.38
N VAL A 64 22.15 -18.63 18.78
CA VAL A 64 22.79 -17.53 18.08
C VAL A 64 22.17 -16.19 18.44
N ASP A 65 22.98 -15.13 18.50
CA ASP A 65 22.54 -13.77 18.81
C ASP A 65 21.99 -13.01 17.57
N ALA A 66 21.56 -11.76 17.77
CA ALA A 66 21.00 -10.91 16.71
C ALA A 66 21.98 -10.64 15.54
N GLU A 67 23.29 -10.80 15.77
CA GLU A 67 24.33 -10.69 14.75
C GLU A 67 24.81 -12.06 14.24
N ASN A 68 24.05 -13.13 14.52
CA ASN A 68 24.33 -14.51 14.15
C ASN A 68 25.63 -15.09 14.73
N ARG A 69 26.11 -14.59 15.88
CA ARG A 69 27.23 -15.20 16.61
C ARG A 69 26.72 -16.30 17.54
N ILE A 70 27.50 -17.35 17.70
CA ILE A 70 27.20 -18.39 18.69
C ILE A 70 27.34 -17.82 20.11
N ILE A 71 26.23 -17.51 20.76
CA ILE A 71 25.81 -18.21 21.99
C ILE A 71 26.91 -18.81 22.90
N PRO A 72 27.85 -18.10 23.57
CA PRO A 72 28.81 -18.79 24.43
C PRO A 72 28.10 -19.56 25.56
N GLY A 73 28.32 -20.88 25.62
CA GLY A 73 27.61 -21.77 26.55
C GLY A 73 26.16 -22.11 26.15
N GLY A 74 25.71 -21.66 24.98
CA GLY A 74 24.41 -22.02 24.40
C GLY A 74 24.38 -23.43 23.78
N PRO A 75 23.23 -23.86 23.26
CA PRO A 75 23.00 -25.24 22.82
C PRO A 75 23.58 -25.59 21.44
N HIS A 76 24.50 -24.81 20.87
CA HIS A 76 25.03 -24.96 19.51
C HIS A 76 25.48 -26.38 19.13
N ALA A 77 25.99 -27.17 20.07
CA ALA A 77 26.49 -28.53 19.84
C ALA A 77 25.94 -29.56 20.85
N ASN A 78 24.66 -29.45 21.23
CA ASN A 78 24.03 -30.38 22.17
C ASN A 78 23.39 -31.63 21.49
N GLY A 79 23.47 -31.72 20.16
CA GLY A 79 22.96 -32.87 19.39
C GLY A 79 21.47 -32.83 19.06
N VAL A 80 20.77 -31.73 19.36
CA VAL A 80 19.38 -31.49 18.94
C VAL A 80 19.27 -30.14 18.22
N ILE A 81 18.17 -29.94 17.49
CA ILE A 81 17.89 -28.65 16.85
C ILE A 81 17.01 -27.85 17.81
N ASP A 82 17.62 -26.97 18.60
CA ASP A 82 16.91 -26.11 19.54
C ASP A 82 16.27 -24.93 18.82
N VAL A 83 14.95 -24.96 18.75
CA VAL A 83 14.14 -23.89 18.18
C VAL A 83 13.19 -23.37 19.24
N THR A 84 13.22 -22.06 19.45
CA THR A 84 12.15 -21.39 20.20
C THR A 84 11.24 -20.76 19.16
N PHE A 85 10.07 -21.35 18.95
CA PHE A 85 9.04 -20.75 18.11
C PHE A 85 8.16 -19.84 18.93
N GLY A 86 7.81 -18.69 18.35
CA GLY A 86 6.62 -17.97 18.75
C GLY A 86 6.87 -16.57 19.23
N HIS A 87 5.78 -15.82 19.17
CA HIS A 87 5.68 -14.49 19.71
C HIS A 87 5.41 -14.56 21.22
N PRO A 88 5.64 -13.50 21.99
CA PRO A 88 5.26 -13.46 23.40
C PRO A 88 3.78 -13.80 23.62
N ASP A 89 3.46 -14.32 24.81
CA ASP A 89 2.07 -14.57 25.20
C ASP A 89 1.20 -13.32 24.98
N GLY A 90 0.05 -13.51 24.34
CA GLY A 90 -0.88 -12.41 24.04
C GLY A 90 -0.58 -11.63 22.76
N TYR A 91 0.41 -12.05 21.95
CA TYR A 91 0.75 -11.39 20.67
C TYR A 91 -0.44 -11.19 19.71
N VAL A 92 -1.47 -12.04 19.79
CA VAL A 92 -2.71 -11.86 19.02
C VAL A 92 -3.37 -10.48 19.25
N ALA A 93 -3.08 -9.78 20.34
CA ALA A 93 -3.57 -8.42 20.56
C ALA A 93 -2.85 -7.36 19.69
N SER A 94 -1.58 -7.58 19.34
CA SER A 94 -0.75 -6.62 18.60
C SER A 94 -0.47 -7.02 17.16
N HIS A 95 -0.72 -8.29 16.77
CA HIS A 95 -0.36 -8.84 15.47
C HIS A 95 -0.82 -8.01 14.27
N SER A 96 -1.95 -7.30 14.37
CA SER A 96 -2.49 -6.51 13.27
C SER A 96 -1.55 -5.37 12.83
N GLY A 97 -0.84 -4.73 13.76
CA GLY A 97 0.11 -3.66 13.44
C GLY A 97 1.30 -4.18 12.65
N ASP A 98 1.85 -5.31 13.10
CA ASP A 98 2.99 -5.97 12.47
C ASP A 98 2.62 -6.57 11.11
N ALA A 99 1.46 -7.23 11.01
CA ALA A 99 0.95 -7.78 9.76
C ALA A 99 0.69 -6.68 8.72
N ILE A 100 0.19 -5.51 9.11
CA ILE A 100 0.02 -4.37 8.18
C ILE A 100 1.38 -3.77 7.77
N ALA A 101 2.42 -3.94 8.59
CA ALA A 101 3.75 -3.43 8.28
C ALA A 101 4.51 -4.33 7.28
N ASP A 102 4.46 -5.65 7.46
CA ASP A 102 5.14 -6.63 6.60
C ASP A 102 4.54 -8.04 6.80
N ILE A 103 3.40 -8.32 6.14
CA ILE A 103 2.75 -9.64 6.24
C ILE A 103 3.57 -10.73 5.54
N GLN A 104 4.39 -10.38 4.57
CA GLN A 104 5.17 -11.31 3.77
C GLN A 104 6.24 -11.99 4.63
N SER A 105 6.84 -11.25 5.57
CA SER A 105 7.79 -11.81 6.55
C SER A 105 7.19 -12.98 7.37
N CYS A 106 5.89 -12.93 7.67
CA CYS A 106 5.23 -13.93 8.50
C CYS A 106 5.08 -15.29 7.78
N ALA A 107 5.06 -15.28 6.44
CA ALA A 107 4.87 -16.49 5.63
C ALA A 107 6.02 -17.51 5.80
N VAL A 108 7.19 -17.06 6.25
CA VAL A 108 8.34 -17.93 6.56
C VAL A 108 7.97 -18.98 7.62
N CYS A 109 7.18 -18.60 8.62
CA CYS A 109 6.75 -19.48 9.70
C CYS A 109 5.31 -19.98 9.52
N HIS A 110 4.41 -19.11 9.06
CA HIS A 110 2.98 -19.37 8.96
C HIS A 110 2.53 -19.97 7.62
N GLY A 111 3.47 -20.21 6.70
CA GLY A 111 3.22 -20.75 5.36
C GLY A 111 2.82 -19.67 4.36
N SER A 112 3.08 -19.92 3.08
CA SER A 112 2.74 -18.98 2.00
C SER A 112 1.23 -18.75 1.84
N GLY A 113 0.41 -19.70 2.29
CA GLY A 113 -1.05 -19.58 2.35
C GLY A 113 -1.59 -19.07 3.70
N TYR A 114 -0.70 -18.77 4.66
CA TYR A 114 -1.06 -18.42 6.03
C TYR A 114 -1.97 -19.48 6.70
N ASP A 115 -1.81 -20.72 6.28
CA ASP A 115 -2.52 -21.93 6.71
C ASP A 115 -1.86 -22.60 7.94
N GLY A 116 -0.79 -22.00 8.44
CA GLY A 116 -0.13 -22.39 9.69
C GLY A 116 1.33 -22.78 9.49
N GLY A 117 1.70 -23.27 8.31
CA GLY A 117 3.09 -23.63 7.99
C GLY A 117 3.76 -24.47 9.09
N ILE A 118 5.01 -24.16 9.43
CA ILE A 118 5.73 -24.80 10.53
C ILE A 118 5.26 -24.30 11.90
N ALA A 119 4.69 -23.10 11.98
CA ALA A 119 4.18 -22.52 13.22
C ALA A 119 2.89 -23.18 13.71
N GLN A 120 2.17 -23.92 12.85
CA GLN A 120 0.88 -24.57 13.12
C GLN A 120 -0.22 -23.60 13.59
N VAL A 121 -0.03 -22.29 13.43
CA VAL A 121 -1.01 -21.25 13.75
C VAL A 121 -1.51 -20.61 12.46
N SER A 122 -2.72 -20.98 12.05
CA SER A 122 -3.32 -20.48 10.81
C SER A 122 -4.02 -19.14 11.00
N CYS A 123 -3.67 -18.16 10.18
CA CYS A 123 -4.43 -16.91 10.05
C CYS A 123 -5.86 -17.19 9.55
N ASN A 124 -6.02 -18.20 8.69
CA ASN A 124 -7.32 -18.59 8.13
C ASN A 124 -8.28 -19.13 9.19
N ALA A 125 -7.77 -19.77 10.25
CA ALA A 125 -8.61 -20.24 11.36
C ALA A 125 -9.37 -19.09 12.03
N CYS A 126 -8.77 -17.90 12.11
CA CYS A 126 -9.43 -16.72 12.69
C CYS A 126 -10.10 -15.86 11.62
N HIS A 127 -9.39 -15.49 10.55
CA HIS A 127 -9.89 -14.51 9.58
C HIS A 127 -10.92 -15.07 8.60
N GLN A 128 -10.77 -16.33 8.17
CA GLN A 128 -11.79 -17.01 7.36
C GLN A 128 -12.90 -17.56 8.26
N ALA A 129 -12.56 -18.45 9.19
CA ALA A 129 -13.58 -19.17 9.95
C ALA A 129 -14.21 -18.34 11.07
N ALA A 130 -13.45 -17.75 12.00
CA ALA A 130 -14.06 -17.05 13.13
C ALA A 130 -14.72 -15.71 12.75
N LEU A 131 -14.09 -14.96 11.83
CA LEU A 131 -14.61 -13.66 11.35
C LEU A 131 -15.51 -13.78 10.12
N GLN A 132 -15.65 -14.97 9.53
CA GLN A 132 -16.47 -15.25 8.35
C GLN A 132 -16.07 -14.43 7.10
N ILE A 133 -14.79 -14.04 6.99
CA ILE A 133 -14.26 -13.30 5.84
C ILE A 133 -13.44 -14.27 4.98
N GLN A 134 -14.14 -15.10 4.20
CA GLN A 134 -13.51 -16.15 3.38
C GLN A 134 -12.43 -15.60 2.43
N SER A 135 -12.65 -14.40 1.93
CA SER A 135 -11.76 -13.71 0.99
C SER A 135 -10.86 -12.67 1.65
N TRP A 136 -10.56 -12.76 2.96
CA TRP A 136 -9.82 -11.69 3.68
C TRP A 136 -8.51 -11.26 3.01
N GLN A 137 -7.81 -12.16 2.31
CA GLN A 137 -6.59 -11.85 1.56
C GLN A 137 -6.82 -10.90 0.38
N SER A 138 -8.01 -10.92 -0.23
CA SER A 138 -8.34 -10.16 -1.44
C SER A 138 -9.52 -9.18 -1.25
N ASN A 139 -10.19 -9.22 -0.11
CA ASN A 139 -11.31 -8.36 0.22
C ASN A 139 -10.78 -7.00 0.70
N CYS A 140 -10.95 -5.95 -0.12
CA CYS A 140 -10.48 -4.61 0.20
C CYS A 140 -11.02 -4.10 1.55
N THR A 141 -12.27 -4.46 1.90
CA THR A 141 -12.91 -4.02 3.15
C THR A 141 -12.36 -4.67 4.40
N PHE A 142 -11.55 -5.72 4.26
CA PHE A 142 -10.86 -6.34 5.38
C PHE A 142 -9.88 -5.36 6.03
N CYS A 143 -9.13 -4.63 5.20
CA CYS A 143 -8.14 -3.63 5.62
C CYS A 143 -8.68 -2.19 5.55
N HIS A 144 -9.42 -1.85 4.49
CA HIS A 144 -9.82 -0.48 4.20
C HIS A 144 -11.31 -0.23 4.43
N GLY A 145 -11.65 0.88 5.08
CA GLY A 145 -13.04 1.29 5.21
C GLY A 145 -13.91 0.38 6.07
N THR A 146 -15.16 0.21 5.66
CA THR A 146 -16.17 -0.50 6.47
C THR A 146 -16.14 -1.98 6.12
N ARG A 147 -15.74 -2.81 7.09
CA ARG A 147 -15.69 -4.27 6.97
C ARG A 147 -17.00 -4.85 6.46
N ASP A 148 -16.94 -5.54 5.33
CA ASP A 148 -18.05 -6.23 4.72
C ASP A 148 -17.59 -7.63 4.23
N PRO A 149 -17.96 -8.71 4.94
CA PRO A 149 -17.65 -10.07 4.52
C PRO A 149 -18.23 -10.45 3.14
N ALA A 150 -19.29 -9.76 2.70
CA ALA A 150 -19.95 -9.96 1.41
C ALA A 150 -19.48 -8.97 0.33
N PHE A 151 -18.37 -8.25 0.56
CA PHE A 151 -17.81 -7.28 -0.38
C PHE A 151 -17.66 -7.84 -1.79
N THR A 152 -18.09 -7.04 -2.76
CA THR A 152 -17.84 -7.23 -4.19
C THR A 152 -17.24 -5.95 -4.75
N PHE A 153 -16.59 -6.05 -5.92
CA PHE A 153 -16.02 -4.89 -6.61
C PHE A 153 -17.07 -3.88 -7.09
N ASP A 154 -18.36 -4.20 -7.02
CA ASP A 154 -19.44 -3.25 -7.31
C ASP A 154 -19.65 -2.23 -6.17
N ASP A 155 -19.17 -2.55 -4.95
CA ASP A 155 -19.35 -1.75 -3.73
C ASP A 155 -18.03 -1.10 -3.25
N LEU A 156 -17.16 -0.70 -4.17
CA LEU A 156 -15.84 -0.11 -3.86
C LEU A 156 -15.87 1.07 -2.88
N ALA A 157 -16.98 1.80 -2.79
CA ALA A 157 -17.17 2.87 -1.82
C ALA A 157 -17.06 2.39 -0.35
N LYS A 158 -17.40 1.14 -0.05
CA LYS A 158 -17.24 0.55 1.30
C LYS A 158 -15.77 0.37 1.66
N ALA A 159 -14.91 0.18 0.66
CA ALA A 159 -13.47 0.08 0.82
C ALA A 159 -12.77 1.45 0.91
N ALA A 160 -13.50 2.57 0.86
CA ALA A 160 -12.93 3.90 1.08
C ALA A 160 -13.05 4.33 2.55
N PRO A 161 -11.94 4.38 3.28
CA PRO A 161 -11.99 4.66 4.69
C PRO A 161 -12.36 6.10 5.07
N PRO A 162 -13.14 6.27 6.15
CA PRO A 162 -13.04 7.50 6.93
C PRO A 162 -11.78 7.50 7.82
N GLN A 163 -11.09 6.37 8.01
CA GLN A 163 -9.87 6.22 8.84
C GLN A 163 -8.82 5.33 8.17
N GLY A 164 -7.54 5.69 8.24
CA GLY A 164 -6.47 4.89 7.64
C GLY A 164 -6.40 3.45 8.21
N VAL A 165 -5.69 2.55 7.50
CA VAL A 165 -5.60 1.12 7.87
C VAL A 165 -4.98 0.87 9.25
N ARG A 166 -4.27 1.86 9.81
CA ARG A 166 -3.73 1.86 11.18
C ARG A 166 -4.58 2.68 12.16
N GLN A 167 -5.88 2.79 11.91
CA GLN A 167 -6.85 3.54 12.72
C GLN A 167 -6.58 5.05 12.82
N GLY A 168 -5.79 5.60 11.89
CA GLY A 168 -5.50 7.04 11.83
C GLY A 168 -6.74 7.84 11.45
N THR A 169 -6.99 8.96 12.15
CA THR A 169 -8.17 9.82 11.92
C THR A 169 -7.82 11.24 11.50
N ALA A 170 -6.54 11.58 11.39
CA ALA A 170 -6.11 12.91 11.01
C ALA A 170 -6.45 13.17 9.54
N THR A 171 -7.29 14.16 9.26
CA THR A 171 -7.71 14.50 7.88
C THR A 171 -6.57 15.06 7.02
N THR A 172 -5.41 15.34 7.62
CA THR A 172 -4.17 15.69 6.91
C THR A 172 -3.39 14.46 6.40
N ASP A 173 -3.76 13.24 6.82
CA ASP A 173 -3.22 12.00 6.27
C ASP A 173 -3.96 11.65 4.97
N PRO A 174 -3.24 11.40 3.85
CA PRO A 174 -3.84 11.05 2.56
C PRO A 174 -4.79 9.86 2.58
N GLN A 175 -4.64 8.97 3.56
CA GLN A 175 -5.47 7.77 3.70
C GLN A 175 -6.84 8.06 4.31
N VAL A 176 -7.08 9.26 4.84
CA VAL A 176 -8.24 9.57 5.68
C VAL A 176 -9.23 10.45 4.94
N GLY A 177 -10.42 9.91 4.64
CA GLY A 177 -11.63 10.68 4.28
C GLY A 177 -11.71 11.21 2.84
N ALA A 178 -10.61 11.65 2.23
CA ALA A 178 -10.64 12.26 0.88
C ALA A 178 -11.17 11.32 -0.21
N HIS A 179 -10.90 10.02 -0.12
CA HIS A 179 -11.46 9.00 -1.04
C HIS A 179 -12.99 9.01 -1.06
N GLN A 180 -13.65 9.17 0.09
CA GLN A 180 -15.11 9.07 0.19
C GLN A 180 -15.80 10.12 -0.68
N LYS A 181 -15.26 11.34 -0.73
CA LYS A 181 -15.77 12.41 -1.57
C LYS A 181 -15.61 12.08 -3.05
N HIS A 182 -14.44 11.59 -3.46
CA HIS A 182 -14.18 11.24 -4.85
C HIS A 182 -15.00 10.04 -5.33
N LEU A 183 -15.30 9.06 -4.47
CA LEU A 183 -16.16 7.93 -4.79
C LEU A 183 -17.66 8.25 -4.68
N GLY A 184 -18.03 9.52 -4.50
CA GLY A 184 -19.43 9.98 -4.51
C GLY A 184 -20.15 9.91 -3.18
N ASN A 185 -19.52 9.39 -2.12
CA ASN A 185 -20.10 9.37 -0.77
C ASN A 185 -20.05 10.78 -0.15
N GLY A 186 -21.11 11.55 -0.39
CA GLY A 186 -21.24 12.93 0.06
C GLY A 186 -20.51 13.94 -0.84
N SER A 187 -20.29 13.61 -2.11
CA SER A 187 -19.90 14.58 -3.14
C SER A 187 -21.07 15.50 -3.46
N VAL A 188 -20.78 16.80 -3.64
CA VAL A 188 -21.75 17.80 -4.12
C VAL A 188 -21.46 18.29 -5.53
N LEU A 189 -20.27 17.98 -6.08
CA LEU A 189 -19.78 18.53 -7.34
C LEU A 189 -19.84 17.53 -8.50
N SER A 190 -19.81 16.24 -8.20
CA SER A 190 -19.74 15.20 -9.23
C SER A 190 -20.45 13.94 -8.77
N ASN A 191 -20.77 13.08 -9.73
CA ASN A 191 -20.93 11.67 -9.43
C ASN A 191 -19.60 11.07 -8.97
N GLY A 192 -19.65 9.96 -8.24
CA GLY A 192 -18.45 9.26 -7.80
C GLY A 192 -17.64 8.70 -8.97
N PHE A 193 -16.32 8.70 -8.82
CA PHE A 193 -15.39 8.11 -9.78
C PHE A 193 -15.07 6.67 -9.40
N GLN A 194 -14.72 5.85 -10.39
CA GLN A 194 -14.15 4.53 -10.13
C GLN A 194 -12.72 4.65 -9.59
N CYS A 195 -12.31 3.72 -8.72
CA CYS A 195 -10.97 3.69 -8.12
C CYS A 195 -9.84 3.70 -9.16
N GLN A 196 -10.06 2.98 -10.27
CA GLN A 196 -9.17 2.89 -11.43
C GLN A 196 -8.87 4.24 -12.09
N THR A 197 -9.66 5.28 -11.80
CA THR A 197 -9.38 6.64 -12.29
C THR A 197 -8.06 7.15 -11.73
N CYS A 198 -7.67 6.75 -10.51
CA CYS A 198 -6.52 7.30 -9.81
C CYS A 198 -5.36 6.30 -9.68
N HIS A 199 -5.66 5.02 -9.48
CA HIS A 199 -4.64 3.99 -9.33
C HIS A 199 -5.19 2.61 -9.75
N PRO A 200 -4.31 1.65 -10.12
CA PRO A 200 -4.73 0.29 -10.40
C PRO A 200 -5.38 -0.37 -9.18
N LEU A 201 -6.40 -1.19 -9.41
CA LEU A 201 -6.99 -2.03 -8.36
C LEU A 201 -6.09 -3.24 -8.11
N ASN A 202 -5.22 -3.11 -7.11
CA ASN A 202 -4.40 -4.20 -6.62
C ASN A 202 -5.09 -4.85 -5.41
N GLY A 203 -5.55 -6.09 -5.58
CA GLY A 203 -5.99 -6.94 -4.47
C GLY A 203 -4.89 -7.89 -4.03
N GLY A 204 -5.14 -8.65 -2.97
CA GLY A 204 -4.20 -9.67 -2.49
C GLY A 204 -3.17 -9.12 -1.51
N LEU A 205 -2.45 -10.02 -0.84
CA LEU A 205 -1.47 -9.65 0.17
C LEU A 205 -0.20 -9.01 -0.40
N ALA A 206 0.09 -9.20 -1.70
CA ALA A 206 1.17 -8.50 -2.38
C ALA A 206 0.95 -6.97 -2.41
N HIS A 207 -0.30 -6.51 -2.25
CA HIS A 207 -0.63 -5.09 -2.10
C HIS A 207 -0.11 -4.47 -0.78
N LEU A 208 0.22 -5.28 0.22
CA LEU A 208 0.76 -4.83 1.50
C LEU A 208 2.29 -4.69 1.43
N ASP A 209 2.79 -3.92 0.47
CA ASP A 209 4.23 -3.72 0.23
C ASP A 209 4.72 -2.31 0.64
N GLY A 210 3.83 -1.50 1.22
CA GLY A 210 4.09 -0.11 1.59
C GLY A 210 4.15 0.86 0.40
N ASN A 211 3.96 0.37 -0.82
CA ASN A 211 3.91 1.17 -2.03
C ASN A 211 2.45 1.40 -2.46
N VAL A 212 2.06 2.67 -2.54
CA VAL A 212 0.74 3.08 -3.02
C VAL A 212 0.94 3.91 -4.29
N PRO A 213 1.09 3.26 -5.47
CA PRO A 213 1.26 3.98 -6.71
C PRO A 213 -0.03 4.71 -7.07
N VAL A 214 0.09 5.98 -7.46
CA VAL A 214 -0.98 6.75 -8.11
C VAL A 214 -0.62 6.80 -9.59
N GLU A 215 -1.12 5.80 -10.31
CA GLU A 215 -0.88 5.61 -11.74
C GLU A 215 -2.19 5.84 -12.49
N PHE A 216 -2.31 7.05 -13.02
CA PHE A 216 -3.40 7.38 -13.94
C PHE A 216 -3.17 6.64 -15.25
N GLY A 217 -4.17 5.88 -15.73
CA GLY A 217 -4.04 5.20 -17.01
C GLY A 217 -5.09 4.15 -17.32
N ALA A 218 -5.80 3.65 -16.31
CA ALA A 218 -6.87 2.67 -16.54
C ALA A 218 -8.16 3.32 -17.08
N LEU A 219 -8.40 4.62 -16.83
CA LEU A 219 -9.57 5.35 -17.32
C LEU A 219 -9.18 6.71 -17.91
N PRO A 220 -9.85 7.16 -19.00
CA PRO A 220 -9.42 8.33 -19.77
C PRO A 220 -9.75 9.69 -19.11
N LEU A 221 -10.63 9.71 -18.10
CA LEU A 221 -11.18 10.97 -17.56
C LEU A 221 -10.11 11.86 -16.93
N ALA A 222 -9.12 11.29 -16.23
CA ALA A 222 -8.03 12.07 -15.63
C ALA A 222 -7.19 12.82 -16.70
N SER A 223 -7.11 12.26 -17.91
CA SER A 223 -6.38 12.80 -19.06
C SER A 223 -7.24 13.54 -20.09
N ALA A 224 -8.52 13.79 -19.76
CA ALA A 224 -9.39 14.54 -20.65
C ALA A 224 -8.81 15.92 -20.99
N GLU A 225 -9.18 16.46 -22.15
CA GLU A 225 -8.63 17.70 -22.71
C GLU A 225 -7.10 17.67 -22.95
N GLY A 226 -6.50 16.48 -23.07
CA GLY A 226 -5.08 16.32 -23.37
C GLY A 226 -4.16 16.59 -22.17
N VAL A 227 -4.72 16.68 -20.96
CA VAL A 227 -3.94 16.82 -19.73
C VAL A 227 -3.11 15.56 -19.50
N THR A 228 -1.83 15.73 -19.16
CA THR A 228 -0.98 14.64 -18.68
C THR A 228 -1.17 14.51 -17.16
N PRO A 229 -1.84 13.46 -16.67
CA PRO A 229 -2.18 13.34 -15.25
C PRO A 229 -0.94 13.08 -14.40
N THR A 230 -0.81 13.77 -13.26
CA THR A 230 0.29 13.55 -12.31
C THR A 230 -0.19 13.68 -10.87
N PHE A 231 0.48 12.93 -9.98
CA PHE A 231 0.33 13.06 -8.54
C PHE A 231 1.71 13.15 -7.90
N THR A 232 1.95 14.25 -7.17
CA THR A 232 3.22 14.47 -6.48
C THR A 232 3.07 14.06 -5.03
N LYS A 233 3.52 12.86 -4.67
CA LYS A 233 3.41 12.30 -3.30
C LYS A 233 3.98 13.21 -2.21
N ALA A 234 5.08 13.92 -2.50
CA ALA A 234 5.75 14.80 -1.53
C ALA A 234 4.89 15.99 -1.10
N THR A 235 4.12 16.57 -2.03
CA THR A 235 3.23 17.72 -1.78
C THR A 235 1.76 17.31 -1.70
N GLN A 236 1.45 16.04 -1.98
CA GLN A 236 0.11 15.49 -2.08
C GLN A 236 -0.78 16.26 -3.06
N THR A 237 -0.20 16.79 -4.14
CA THR A 237 -0.94 17.58 -5.14
C THR A 237 -1.26 16.76 -6.38
N CYS A 238 -2.47 16.92 -6.90
CA CYS A 238 -2.91 16.34 -8.17
C CYS A 238 -2.86 17.40 -9.29
N ALA A 239 -2.38 16.99 -10.47
CA ALA A 239 -2.61 17.71 -11.72
C ALA A 239 -3.28 16.77 -12.73
N VAL A 240 -4.58 16.91 -12.94
CA VAL A 240 -5.45 16.10 -13.80
C VAL A 240 -6.48 17.01 -14.47
N TYR A 241 -7.32 16.49 -15.36
CA TYR A 241 -8.42 17.23 -15.97
C TYR A 241 -9.29 18.00 -14.95
N CYS A 242 -9.65 17.36 -13.83
CA CYS A 242 -10.49 17.96 -12.78
C CYS A 242 -9.76 18.94 -11.85
N HIS A 243 -8.42 18.91 -11.82
CA HIS A 243 -7.58 19.64 -10.87
C HIS A 243 -6.30 20.05 -11.59
N GLY A 244 -6.16 21.28 -12.05
CA GLY A 244 -5.02 21.62 -12.87
C GLY A 244 -5.10 23.01 -13.45
N SER A 245 -4.07 23.34 -14.23
CA SER A 245 -3.93 24.63 -14.90
C SER A 245 -5.02 24.93 -15.92
N THR A 246 -5.81 23.94 -16.35
CA THR A 246 -6.94 24.12 -17.27
C THR A 246 -8.14 24.81 -16.63
N LEU A 247 -8.16 24.94 -15.29
CA LEU A 247 -9.25 25.55 -14.54
C LEU A 247 -8.98 27.04 -14.27
N GLU A 248 -9.17 27.85 -15.30
CA GLU A 248 -8.87 29.29 -15.25
C GLU A 248 -9.74 30.06 -14.24
N GLY A 249 -9.14 31.07 -13.62
CA GLY A 249 -9.81 31.94 -12.63
C GLY A 249 -10.05 31.29 -11.26
N GLY A 250 -9.63 30.04 -11.05
CA GLY A 250 -9.69 29.37 -9.75
C GLY A 250 -8.70 29.94 -8.74
N THR A 251 -9.11 29.96 -7.47
CA THR A 251 -8.24 30.38 -6.36
C THR A 251 -7.28 29.28 -5.88
N ALA A 252 -7.60 28.02 -6.17
CA ALA A 252 -6.79 26.84 -5.82
C ALA A 252 -7.02 25.70 -6.85
N PRO A 253 -6.68 25.90 -8.14
CA PRO A 253 -7.00 24.94 -9.20
C PRO A 253 -6.20 23.64 -9.10
N GLN A 254 -5.06 23.65 -8.41
CA GLN A 254 -4.26 22.48 -8.05
C GLN A 254 -4.31 22.25 -6.53
N PRO A 255 -5.38 21.63 -6.01
CA PRO A 255 -5.53 21.39 -4.59
C PRO A 255 -4.54 20.33 -4.09
N VAL A 256 -4.20 20.45 -2.81
CA VAL A 256 -3.66 19.33 -2.02
C VAL A 256 -4.80 18.33 -1.80
N TRP A 257 -4.50 17.04 -1.88
CA TRP A 257 -5.47 15.93 -1.78
C TRP A 257 -6.38 15.98 -0.56
N THR A 258 -5.85 16.48 0.56
CA THR A 258 -6.55 16.59 1.85
C THR A 258 -7.22 17.94 2.07
N ALA A 259 -7.16 18.86 1.08
CA ALA A 259 -7.72 20.20 1.20
C ALA A 259 -9.25 20.21 1.06
N SER A 260 -9.87 21.17 1.75
CA SER A 260 -11.26 21.55 1.53
C SER A 260 -11.33 22.65 0.48
N LEU A 261 -12.26 22.55 -0.47
CA LEU A 261 -12.42 23.49 -1.57
C LEU A 261 -13.75 24.22 -1.50
N ALA A 262 -13.73 25.50 -1.85
CA ALA A 262 -14.91 26.31 -2.11
C ALA A 262 -15.30 26.24 -3.60
N CYS A 263 -16.48 26.70 -3.96
CA CYS A 263 -16.97 26.63 -5.34
C CYS A 263 -16.06 27.35 -6.36
N ASN A 264 -15.37 28.43 -5.95
CA ASN A 264 -14.42 29.17 -6.78
C ASN A 264 -12.95 28.73 -6.59
N SER A 265 -12.71 27.58 -5.94
CA SER A 265 -11.36 27.05 -5.81
C SER A 265 -10.86 26.49 -7.15
N CYS A 266 -11.73 25.81 -7.89
CA CYS A 266 -11.35 25.18 -9.16
C CYS A 266 -11.28 26.20 -10.30
N HIS A 267 -12.39 26.89 -10.59
CA HIS A 267 -12.49 27.86 -11.68
C HIS A 267 -13.14 29.17 -11.19
N GLY A 268 -13.10 30.21 -12.02
CA GLY A 268 -13.83 31.45 -11.74
C GLY A 268 -15.35 31.23 -11.65
N LEU A 269 -16.07 32.05 -10.89
CA LEU A 269 -17.55 31.99 -10.82
C LEU A 269 -18.16 33.28 -11.37
N PRO A 270 -18.59 33.33 -12.65
CA PRO A 270 -18.45 32.29 -13.70
C PRO A 270 -17.02 32.19 -14.26
N PRO A 271 -16.65 31.11 -14.99
CA PRO A 271 -15.35 31.02 -15.65
C PRO A 271 -15.18 32.08 -16.73
N ASP A 272 -14.00 32.70 -16.79
CA ASP A 272 -13.59 33.55 -17.90
C ASP A 272 -13.33 32.67 -19.14
N SER A 273 -14.34 32.54 -19.99
CA SER A 273 -14.26 31.73 -21.20
C SER A 273 -15.03 32.37 -22.34
N GLY A 274 -14.69 32.00 -23.57
CA GLY A 274 -15.27 32.58 -24.77
C GLY A 274 -14.58 32.08 -26.04
N PRO A 275 -15.04 32.52 -27.23
CA PRO A 275 -14.32 32.29 -28.48
C PRO A 275 -12.98 33.03 -28.46
N GLU A 276 -12.01 32.61 -29.27
CA GLU A 276 -10.66 33.21 -29.34
C GLU A 276 -10.70 34.73 -29.54
N ALA A 277 -11.64 35.22 -30.35
CA ALA A 277 -11.83 36.65 -30.61
C ALA A 277 -12.42 37.43 -29.43
N LEU A 278 -13.08 36.76 -28.48
CA LEU A 278 -13.69 37.38 -27.30
C LEU A 278 -13.62 36.42 -26.09
N PRO A 279 -12.44 36.21 -25.50
CA PRO A 279 -12.19 35.13 -24.54
C PRO A 279 -12.94 35.28 -23.20
N THR A 280 -13.60 36.42 -22.96
CA THR A 280 -14.41 36.70 -21.76
C THR A 280 -15.92 36.78 -22.04
N ALA A 281 -16.37 36.33 -23.21
CA ALA A 281 -17.77 36.42 -23.64
C ALA A 281 -18.76 35.73 -22.69
N HIS A 282 -18.33 34.70 -21.95
CA HIS A 282 -19.17 34.05 -20.95
C HIS A 282 -19.58 35.02 -19.84
N ARG A 283 -18.61 35.76 -19.30
CA ARG A 283 -18.81 36.70 -18.19
C ARG A 283 -19.72 37.85 -18.59
N LEU A 284 -19.65 38.31 -19.84
CA LEU A 284 -20.58 39.31 -20.39
C LEU A 284 -22.05 38.88 -20.23
N HIS A 285 -22.38 37.62 -20.55
CA HIS A 285 -23.75 37.12 -20.43
C HIS A 285 -24.16 36.92 -18.97
N ALA A 286 -23.31 36.26 -18.19
CA ALA A 286 -23.65 35.87 -16.83
C ALA A 286 -23.62 37.05 -15.83
N VAL A 287 -22.68 37.99 -15.97
CA VAL A 287 -22.47 39.10 -15.03
C VAL A 287 -23.09 40.39 -15.55
N ASP A 288 -22.71 40.82 -16.75
CA ASP A 288 -23.11 42.15 -17.25
C ASP A 288 -24.58 42.16 -17.70
N PHE A 289 -25.05 41.09 -18.33
CA PHE A 289 -26.46 40.92 -18.72
C PHE A 289 -27.30 40.16 -17.68
N GLY A 290 -26.70 39.58 -16.64
CA GLY A 290 -27.41 38.91 -15.56
C GLY A 290 -28.17 37.64 -15.99
N VAL A 291 -27.72 36.95 -17.05
CA VAL A 291 -28.33 35.69 -17.48
C VAL A 291 -27.98 34.59 -16.48
N GLY A 292 -28.99 34.00 -15.84
CA GLY A 292 -28.80 32.91 -14.88
C GLY A 292 -28.16 31.67 -15.51
N CYS A 293 -27.31 30.98 -14.75
CA CYS A 293 -26.53 29.82 -15.24
C CYS A 293 -27.43 28.74 -15.89
N GLY A 294 -28.58 28.46 -15.28
CA GLY A 294 -29.56 27.47 -15.75
C GLY A 294 -30.14 27.71 -17.14
N ALA A 295 -30.01 28.93 -17.69
CA ALA A 295 -30.45 29.23 -19.05
C ALA A 295 -29.61 28.50 -20.12
N CYS A 296 -28.36 28.19 -19.78
CA CYS A 296 -27.38 27.54 -20.66
C CYS A 296 -26.92 26.18 -20.09
N HIS A 297 -26.81 26.08 -18.77
CA HIS A 297 -26.33 24.91 -18.05
C HIS A 297 -27.48 24.25 -17.29
N ALA A 298 -28.16 23.30 -17.92
CA ALA A 298 -29.33 22.64 -17.33
C ALA A 298 -29.02 22.00 -15.96
N GLY A 299 -29.71 22.46 -14.90
CA GLY A 299 -29.52 21.99 -13.53
C GLY A 299 -28.40 22.69 -12.75
N TYR A 300 -27.94 23.86 -13.21
CA TYR A 300 -26.93 24.67 -12.52
C TYR A 300 -27.50 26.00 -12.04
N ASP A 301 -26.97 26.50 -10.93
CA ASP A 301 -27.14 27.86 -10.44
C ASP A 301 -25.82 28.41 -9.86
N ALA A 302 -25.86 29.56 -9.20
CA ALA A 302 -24.66 30.20 -8.64
C ALA A 302 -24.02 29.43 -7.45
N ALA A 303 -24.74 28.49 -6.85
CA ALA A 303 -24.33 27.72 -5.67
C ALA A 303 -24.44 26.20 -5.85
N SER A 304 -25.02 25.71 -6.95
CA SER A 304 -25.25 24.30 -7.21
C SER A 304 -24.96 23.91 -8.67
N VAL A 305 -24.63 22.63 -8.86
CA VAL A 305 -24.24 22.08 -10.16
C VAL A 305 -25.01 20.80 -10.43
N ASN A 306 -25.18 20.47 -11.71
CA ASN A 306 -25.60 19.14 -12.10
C ASN A 306 -24.41 18.17 -11.98
N LYS A 307 -24.43 17.33 -10.93
CA LYS A 307 -23.36 16.36 -10.64
C LYS A 307 -23.07 15.39 -11.79
N ALA A 308 -24.06 15.13 -12.66
CA ALA A 308 -23.89 14.24 -13.79
C ALA A 308 -23.03 14.84 -14.90
N THR A 309 -22.94 16.17 -14.99
CA THR A 309 -22.26 16.85 -16.10
C THR A 309 -21.12 17.78 -15.70
N HIS A 310 -20.96 18.16 -14.43
CA HIS A 310 -20.01 19.21 -14.06
C HIS A 310 -18.54 18.88 -14.34
N VAL A 311 -18.16 17.60 -14.28
CA VAL A 311 -16.78 17.11 -14.48
C VAL A 311 -16.75 15.74 -15.19
N ASN A 312 -17.63 15.56 -16.18
CA ASN A 312 -17.75 14.30 -16.93
C ASN A 312 -16.85 14.22 -18.18
N GLY A 313 -16.05 15.25 -18.45
CA GLY A 313 -15.12 15.28 -19.59
C GLY A 313 -15.72 15.82 -20.89
N THR A 314 -16.98 16.27 -20.86
CA THR A 314 -17.68 16.81 -22.02
C THR A 314 -18.18 18.23 -21.73
N ARG A 315 -18.32 19.03 -22.79
CA ARG A 315 -18.83 20.41 -22.69
C ARG A 315 -20.27 20.42 -23.17
N GLU A 316 -21.23 20.37 -22.25
CA GLU A 316 -22.65 20.43 -22.59
C GLU A 316 -23.26 21.78 -22.22
N VAL A 317 -23.78 22.45 -23.25
CA VAL A 317 -24.57 23.67 -23.10
C VAL A 317 -25.84 23.51 -23.93
N VAL A 318 -26.97 23.88 -23.34
CA VAL A 318 -28.28 23.89 -24.03
C VAL A 318 -28.89 25.26 -23.86
N PHE A 319 -29.23 25.91 -24.96
CA PHE A 319 -29.93 27.19 -24.94
C PHE A 319 -31.23 27.07 -25.74
N ALA A 320 -32.36 27.47 -25.14
CA ALA A 320 -33.69 27.36 -25.75
C ALA A 320 -34.02 25.95 -26.31
N GLY A 321 -33.55 24.89 -25.67
CA GLY A 321 -33.76 23.51 -26.09
C GLY A 321 -32.84 23.01 -27.22
N VAL A 322 -31.88 23.84 -27.66
CA VAL A 322 -30.89 23.50 -28.68
C VAL A 322 -29.52 23.27 -28.02
N THR A 323 -28.89 22.13 -28.30
CA THR A 323 -27.52 21.86 -27.88
C THR A 323 -26.56 22.80 -28.62
N ILE A 324 -25.74 23.51 -27.87
CA ILE A 324 -24.74 24.43 -28.39
C ILE A 324 -23.37 23.75 -28.34
N ASN A 325 -22.75 23.59 -29.50
CA ASN A 325 -21.40 23.02 -29.62
C ASN A 325 -20.38 24.16 -29.76
N GLY A 326 -19.60 24.39 -28.70
CA GLY A 326 -18.58 25.44 -28.67
C GLY A 326 -19.15 26.86 -28.54
N TRP A 327 -18.29 27.85 -28.72
CA TRP A 327 -18.66 29.27 -28.64
C TRP A 327 -19.11 29.81 -30.00
N ASP A 328 -20.35 29.52 -30.39
CA ASP A 328 -20.98 30.09 -31.58
C ASP A 328 -22.01 31.17 -31.21
N CYS A 329 -21.53 32.42 -31.23
CA CYS A 329 -22.39 33.58 -30.97
C CYS A 329 -23.56 33.66 -31.95
N GLY A 330 -23.40 33.25 -33.22
CA GLY A 330 -24.44 33.36 -34.24
C GLY A 330 -25.63 32.44 -33.95
N THR A 331 -25.34 31.17 -33.65
CA THR A 331 -26.38 30.19 -33.27
C THR A 331 -27.09 30.62 -31.99
N CYS A 332 -26.36 31.00 -30.94
CA CYS A 332 -26.97 31.45 -29.69
C CYS A 332 -27.86 32.69 -29.90
N HIS A 333 -27.41 33.62 -30.75
CA HIS A 333 -28.08 34.89 -30.94
C HIS A 333 -29.29 34.83 -31.88
N ALA A 334 -29.41 33.79 -32.70
CA ALA A 334 -30.53 33.53 -33.59
C ALA A 334 -31.72 32.85 -32.89
N LEU A 335 -31.52 32.29 -31.70
CA LEU A 335 -32.53 31.61 -30.89
C LEU A 335 -33.22 32.53 -29.87
N ARG A 336 -32.94 33.84 -29.95
CA ARG A 336 -33.40 34.89 -29.03
C ARG A 336 -34.75 35.45 -29.42
#